data_AF-A0A1V4HYW2-F1
#
_entry.id   AF-A0A1V4HYW2-F1
#
_cell.length_a   1.000
_cell.length_b   1.000
_cell.length_c   1.000
_cell.angle_alpha   90.00
_cell.angle_beta   90.00
_cell.angle_gamma   90.00
#
_symmetry.space_group_name_H-M   'P 1'
#
loop_
_entity.id
_entity.type
_entity.pdbx_description
1 polymer ?
#
loop_
_entity_poly.entity_id
_entity_poly.type
_entity_poly.pdbx_seq_one_letter_code
_entity_poly.pdbx_strand_id
1 'polypeptide(L)'
;MAAPDPKRQKLAFVVIDRLFMDASNVWVIHYSCESFYDRTDGKSPRITSIAIRKLNSGQTISFSIHQIGELESVPLDRIISQYDALESKMLQAYFQHISSHQGMKYLHWNMRDINYGFAAIEHRFKVLGGTPFVIQDENKFDLARLLIDIYGVAYTGHPRLETLLEKNNIQPRDFLTGAGEAEAFEKQNYVGLHQSTLRKVDVIANIAGRAHDRSLKTNTSRWEMHGGRIRTAINWMAENRTFQLSAGVASIIGVGLAIYVL
;
A
#
# COMPACT_ATOMS: atom_id res chain seq x y z
N MET A 1 5.44 20.85 10.22
CA MET A 1 4.68 19.59 10.01
C MET A 1 4.46 18.90 11.35
N ALA A 2 3.33 18.25 11.56
CA ALA A 2 3.10 17.48 12.79
C ALA A 2 3.93 16.19 12.74
N ALA A 3 4.68 15.92 13.81
CA ALA A 3 5.42 14.67 13.94
C ALA A 3 4.45 13.47 13.96
N PRO A 4 4.86 12.27 13.49
CA PRO A 4 4.05 11.07 13.62
C PRO A 4 3.70 10.80 15.08
N ASP A 5 2.49 10.28 15.32
CA ASP A 5 2.12 9.80 16.67
C ASP A 5 3.09 8.66 17.08
N PRO A 6 3.81 8.77 18.21
CA PRO A 6 4.83 7.78 18.56
C PRO A 6 4.30 6.36 18.78
N LYS A 7 3.04 6.20 19.21
CA LYS A 7 2.42 4.90 19.43
C LYS A 7 2.06 4.27 18.08
N ARG A 8 1.41 5.01 17.18
CA ARG A 8 1.07 4.57 15.82
C ARG A 8 2.32 4.23 15.02
N GLN A 9 3.35 5.08 15.08
CA GLN A 9 4.64 4.83 14.43
C GLN A 9 5.26 3.51 14.89
N LYS A 10 5.31 3.26 16.21
CA LYS A 10 5.83 2.01 16.77
C LYS A 10 5.03 0.79 16.28
N LEU A 11 3.70 0.89 16.28
CA LEU A 11 2.81 -0.18 15.82
C LEU A 11 2.99 -0.45 14.32
N ALA A 12 3.08 0.58 13.49
CA ALA A 12 3.26 0.45 12.05
C ALA A 12 4.59 -0.24 11.69
N PHE A 13 5.68 0.07 12.42
CA PHE A 13 6.94 -0.66 12.29
C PHE A 13 6.78 -2.14 12.66
N VAL A 14 6.12 -2.45 13.78
CA VAL A 14 5.84 -3.84 14.19
C VAL A 14 5.02 -4.59 13.13
N VAL A 15 4.05 -3.92 12.49
CA VAL A 15 3.25 -4.52 11.42
C VAL A 15 4.14 -4.86 10.21
N ILE A 16 4.94 -3.90 9.72
CA ILE A 16 5.85 -4.17 8.60
C ILE A 16 6.81 -5.31 8.94
N ASP A 17 7.43 -5.28 10.12
CA ASP A 17 8.40 -6.30 10.51
C ASP A 17 7.73 -7.69 10.59
N ARG A 18 6.50 -7.79 11.09
CA ARG A 18 5.71 -9.04 11.09
C ARG A 18 5.38 -9.55 9.68
N LEU A 19 5.09 -8.66 8.73
CA LEU A 19 4.84 -9.06 7.35
C LEU A 19 6.10 -9.66 6.71
N PHE A 20 7.27 -9.07 6.95
CA PHE A 20 8.54 -9.59 6.43
C PHE A 20 9.02 -10.86 7.14
N MET A 21 8.80 -10.98 8.45
CA MET A 21 9.05 -12.22 9.19
C MET A 21 8.23 -13.41 8.68
N ASP A 22 7.02 -13.14 8.16
CA ASP A 22 6.11 -14.14 7.62
C ASP A 22 5.95 -14.03 6.08
N ALA A 23 6.99 -13.57 5.38
CA ALA A 23 6.90 -13.19 3.97
C ALA A 23 6.45 -14.33 3.03
N SER A 24 6.59 -15.60 3.43
CA SER A 24 6.07 -16.75 2.69
C SER A 24 4.55 -16.78 2.61
N ASN A 25 3.87 -16.18 3.59
CA ASN A 25 2.42 -16.09 3.71
C ASN A 25 1.88 -14.69 3.38
N VAL A 26 2.71 -13.84 2.76
CA VAL A 26 2.33 -12.48 2.33
C VAL A 26 2.35 -12.38 0.81
N TRP A 27 1.24 -11.88 0.28
CA TRP A 27 1.07 -11.49 -1.10
C TRP A 27 1.02 -9.97 -1.23
N VAL A 28 1.65 -9.45 -2.26
CA VAL A 28 1.53 -8.06 -2.69
C VAL A 28 0.55 -8.02 -3.86
N ILE A 29 -0.53 -7.27 -3.72
CA ILE A 29 -1.63 -7.26 -4.70
C ILE A 29 -1.88 -5.86 -5.25
N HIS A 30 -2.18 -5.81 -6.54
CA HIS A 30 -2.71 -4.62 -7.18
C HIS A 30 -3.53 -4.95 -8.43
N TYR A 31 -4.36 -4.02 -8.88
CA TYR A 31 -5.17 -4.19 -10.09
C TYR A 31 -5.29 -2.90 -10.89
N SER A 32 -5.51 -3.06 -12.19
CA SER A 32 -5.86 -2.00 -13.13
C SER A 32 -7.29 -2.19 -13.64
N CYS A 33 -7.92 -1.09 -14.05
CA CYS A 33 -9.30 -1.06 -14.52
C CYS A 33 -9.53 0.17 -15.41
N GLU A 34 -10.74 0.27 -15.96
CA GLU A 34 -11.28 1.50 -16.57
C GLU A 34 -11.19 2.71 -15.62
N SER A 35 -11.19 3.92 -16.20
CA SER A 35 -11.20 5.19 -15.44
C SER A 35 -12.38 5.26 -14.46
N PHE A 36 -12.12 5.78 -13.26
CA PHE A 36 -13.14 6.05 -12.23
C PHE A 36 -13.80 7.42 -12.42
N TYR A 37 -13.08 8.39 -13.00
CA TYR A 37 -13.45 9.81 -12.95
C TYR A 37 -14.38 10.24 -14.09
N ASP A 38 -14.31 9.57 -15.23
CA ASP A 38 -15.01 10.01 -16.45
C ASP A 38 -16.33 9.26 -16.69
N ARG A 39 -16.97 8.77 -15.62
CA ARG A 39 -18.18 7.94 -15.73
C ARG A 39 -19.44 8.71 -15.38
N THR A 40 -20.39 8.69 -16.32
CA THR A 40 -21.73 9.27 -16.15
C THR A 40 -22.78 8.25 -15.71
N ASP A 41 -22.51 6.95 -15.87
CA ASP A 41 -23.51 5.87 -15.73
C ASP A 41 -23.49 5.14 -14.38
N GLY A 42 -22.56 5.49 -13.47
CA GLY A 42 -22.49 4.99 -12.10
C GLY A 42 -22.18 3.49 -11.94
N LYS A 43 -21.84 2.76 -13.01
CA LYS A 43 -21.52 1.32 -12.89
C LYS A 43 -20.10 1.11 -12.36
N SER A 44 -19.85 -0.11 -11.88
CA SER A 44 -18.50 -0.51 -11.47
C SER A 44 -17.52 -0.48 -12.65
N PRO A 45 -16.30 0.09 -12.47
CA PRO A 45 -15.21 0.04 -13.44
C PRO A 45 -14.89 -1.38 -13.87
N ARG A 46 -14.69 -1.58 -15.17
CA ARG A 46 -14.24 -2.88 -15.67
C ARG A 46 -12.80 -3.12 -15.30
N ILE A 47 -12.51 -4.28 -14.74
CA ILE A 47 -11.17 -4.69 -14.35
C ILE A 47 -10.46 -5.26 -15.56
N THR A 48 -9.21 -4.84 -15.76
CA THR A 48 -8.40 -5.21 -16.94
C THR A 48 -7.33 -6.22 -16.59
N SER A 49 -6.77 -6.12 -15.38
CA SER A 49 -5.70 -6.98 -14.91
C SER A 49 -5.60 -6.92 -13.38
N ILE A 50 -5.31 -8.06 -12.75
CA ILE A 50 -4.98 -8.21 -11.33
C ILE A 50 -3.64 -8.94 -11.25
N ALA A 51 -2.71 -8.44 -10.44
CA ALA A 51 -1.43 -9.09 -10.17
C ALA A 51 -1.28 -9.38 -8.68
N ILE A 52 -0.71 -10.54 -8.36
CA ILE A 52 -0.40 -11.01 -7.02
C ILE A 52 1.05 -11.51 -6.99
N ARG A 53 1.87 -10.93 -6.14
CA ARG A 53 3.30 -11.25 -6.02
C ARG A 53 3.62 -11.81 -4.63
N LYS A 54 4.26 -12.97 -4.55
CA LYS A 54 4.79 -13.49 -3.28
C LYS A 54 5.88 -12.56 -2.75
N LEU A 55 5.75 -12.11 -1.50
CA LEU A 55 6.68 -11.16 -0.91
C LEU A 55 8.09 -11.77 -0.76
N ASN A 56 8.18 -13.05 -0.39
CA ASN A 56 9.48 -13.72 -0.17
C ASN A 56 10.24 -14.08 -1.45
N SER A 57 9.57 -14.67 -2.44
CA SER A 57 10.22 -15.25 -3.62
C SER A 57 10.18 -14.35 -4.84
N GLY A 58 9.31 -13.33 -4.83
CA GLY A 58 9.08 -12.51 -6.00
C GLY A 58 8.50 -13.30 -7.18
N GLN A 59 7.82 -14.42 -6.93
CA GLN A 59 7.01 -15.06 -7.97
C GLN A 59 5.69 -14.30 -8.09
N THR A 60 5.33 -13.93 -9.33
CA THR A 60 4.11 -13.18 -9.62
C THR A 60 3.15 -14.04 -10.42
N ILE A 61 1.90 -14.04 -10.00
CA ILE A 61 0.75 -14.59 -10.71
C ILE A 61 -0.11 -13.41 -11.12
N SER A 62 -0.71 -13.50 -12.30
CA SER A 62 -1.53 -12.42 -12.83
C SER A 62 -2.71 -12.96 -13.62
N PHE A 63 -3.79 -12.20 -13.60
CA PHE A 63 -5.05 -12.49 -14.27
C PHE A 63 -5.36 -11.26 -15.12
N SER A 64 -5.42 -11.40 -16.44
CA SER A 64 -5.65 -10.24 -17.30
C SER A 64 -6.52 -10.57 -18.51
N ILE A 65 -7.25 -9.57 -18.99
CA ILE A 65 -8.21 -9.74 -20.08
C ILE A 65 -7.55 -10.26 -21.35
N HIS A 66 -6.34 -9.79 -21.70
CA HIS A 66 -5.65 -10.28 -22.90
C HIS A 66 -5.21 -11.75 -22.76
N GLN A 67 -4.76 -12.19 -21.58
CA GLN A 67 -4.39 -13.60 -21.35
C GLN A 67 -5.61 -14.50 -21.41
N ILE A 68 -6.74 -14.09 -20.81
CA ILE A 68 -7.98 -14.85 -20.91
C ILE A 68 -8.51 -14.84 -22.35
N GLY A 69 -8.43 -13.71 -23.05
CA GLY A 69 -8.78 -13.62 -24.47
C GLY A 69 -7.98 -14.60 -25.32
N GLU A 70 -6.66 -14.70 -25.10
CA GLU A 70 -5.79 -15.66 -25.77
C GLU A 70 -6.19 -17.11 -25.47
N LEU A 71 -6.42 -17.46 -24.19
CA LEU A 71 -6.88 -18.79 -23.80
C LEU A 71 -8.23 -19.18 -24.42
N GLU A 72 -9.10 -18.20 -24.61
CA GLU A 72 -10.43 -18.35 -25.21
C GLU A 72 -10.42 -18.22 -26.74
N SER A 73 -9.23 -18.07 -27.36
CA SER A 73 -9.07 -17.85 -28.80
C SER A 73 -9.87 -16.64 -29.32
N VAL A 74 -10.04 -15.61 -28.49
CA VAL A 74 -10.69 -14.34 -28.85
C VAL A 74 -9.64 -13.35 -29.35
N PRO A 75 -9.73 -12.90 -30.62
CA PRO A 75 -8.86 -11.86 -31.16
C PRO A 75 -8.93 -10.54 -30.37
N LEU A 76 -7.83 -9.80 -30.32
CA LEU A 76 -7.73 -8.54 -29.56
C LEU A 76 -8.82 -7.51 -29.95
N ASP A 77 -9.13 -7.38 -31.23
CA ASP A 77 -10.16 -6.48 -31.77
C ASP A 77 -11.60 -6.89 -31.39
N ARG A 78 -11.79 -8.13 -30.92
CA ARG A 78 -13.08 -8.66 -30.45
C ARG A 78 -13.24 -8.64 -28.93
N ILE A 79 -12.20 -8.30 -28.17
CA ILE A 79 -12.24 -8.25 -26.70
C ILE A 79 -13.37 -7.35 -26.21
N ILE A 80 -13.54 -6.15 -26.76
CA ILE A 80 -14.60 -5.22 -26.33
C ILE A 80 -15.99 -5.86 -26.44
N SER A 81 -16.26 -6.54 -27.55
CA SER A 81 -17.57 -7.15 -27.81
C SER A 81 -17.90 -8.32 -26.88
N GLN A 82 -16.88 -8.91 -26.24
CA GLN A 82 -17.01 -10.06 -25.34
C GLN A 82 -16.49 -9.76 -23.93
N TYR A 83 -16.31 -8.47 -23.59
CA TYR A 83 -15.52 -8.08 -22.44
C TYR A 83 -16.07 -8.65 -21.14
N ASP A 84 -17.38 -8.51 -20.89
CA ASP A 84 -18.01 -8.97 -19.65
C ASP A 84 -17.87 -10.49 -19.46
N ALA A 85 -17.85 -11.27 -20.55
CA ALA A 85 -17.63 -12.72 -20.51
C ALA A 85 -16.16 -13.05 -20.17
N LEU A 86 -15.20 -12.36 -20.80
CA LEU A 86 -13.77 -12.53 -20.53
C LEU A 86 -13.41 -12.09 -19.10
N GLU A 87 -13.97 -10.96 -18.65
CA GLU A 87 -13.76 -10.44 -17.30
C GLU A 87 -14.34 -11.38 -16.25
N SER A 88 -15.52 -11.95 -16.49
CA SER A 88 -16.12 -12.94 -15.58
C SER A 88 -15.19 -14.14 -15.38
N LYS A 89 -14.63 -14.69 -16.47
CA LYS A 89 -13.64 -15.78 -16.42
C LYS A 89 -12.35 -15.39 -15.72
N MET A 90 -11.82 -14.19 -16.00
CA MET A 90 -10.63 -13.65 -15.34
C MET A 90 -10.83 -13.53 -13.82
N LEU A 91 -11.95 -12.95 -13.40
CA LEU A 91 -12.28 -12.80 -11.98
C LEU A 91 -12.55 -14.14 -11.31
N GLN A 92 -13.20 -15.08 -12.01
CA GLN A 92 -13.37 -16.44 -11.50
C GLN A 92 -12.02 -17.11 -11.22
N ALA A 93 -11.06 -17.02 -12.15
CA ALA A 93 -9.71 -17.55 -11.95
C ALA A 93 -8.99 -16.89 -10.77
N TYR A 94 -9.11 -15.57 -10.63
CA TYR A 94 -8.58 -14.83 -9.47
C TYR A 94 -9.20 -15.30 -8.15
N PHE A 95 -10.53 -15.38 -8.06
CA PHE A 95 -11.23 -15.79 -6.85
C PHE A 95 -10.98 -17.26 -6.49
N GLN A 96 -10.81 -18.14 -7.48
CA GLN A 96 -10.38 -19.53 -7.27
C GLN A 96 -8.95 -19.61 -6.71
N HIS A 97 -8.05 -18.76 -7.21
CA HIS A 97 -6.68 -18.72 -6.72
C HIS A 97 -6.59 -18.27 -5.26
N ILE A 98 -7.26 -17.18 -4.89
CA ILE A 98 -7.20 -16.68 -3.51
C ILE A 98 -7.98 -17.59 -2.53
N SER A 99 -9.05 -18.25 -2.99
CA SER A 99 -9.83 -19.16 -2.13
C SER A 99 -9.11 -20.49 -1.86
N SER A 100 -8.20 -20.92 -2.75
CA SER A 100 -7.33 -22.08 -2.52
C SER A 100 -6.12 -21.77 -1.62
N HIS A 101 -5.89 -20.50 -1.27
CA HIS A 101 -4.80 -20.04 -0.40
C HIS A 101 -5.35 -19.20 0.75
N GLN A 102 -6.22 -19.79 1.55
CA GLN A 102 -6.84 -19.10 2.68
C GLN A 102 -5.80 -18.77 3.76
N GLY A 103 -6.02 -17.66 4.47
CA GLY A 103 -5.12 -17.22 5.56
C GLY A 103 -3.91 -16.39 5.09
N MET A 104 -3.73 -16.20 3.78
CA MET A 104 -2.70 -15.32 3.25
C MET A 104 -2.97 -13.85 3.62
N LYS A 105 -1.90 -13.11 3.87
CA LYS A 105 -1.92 -11.65 4.12
C LYS A 105 -1.70 -10.91 2.81
N TYR A 106 -2.39 -9.79 2.63
CA TYR A 106 -2.39 -9.00 1.40
C TYR A 106 -1.86 -7.61 1.69
N LEU A 107 -0.62 -7.35 1.28
CA LEU A 107 -0.04 -6.02 1.25
C LEU A 107 -0.48 -5.31 -0.02
N HIS A 108 -1.06 -4.13 0.11
CA HIS A 108 -1.62 -3.38 -1.03
C HIS A 108 -1.36 -1.88 -0.91
N TRP A 109 -1.73 -1.14 -1.95
CA TRP A 109 -1.60 0.31 -2.00
C TRP A 109 -2.97 0.95 -2.22
N ASN A 110 -3.53 1.61 -1.19
CA ASN A 110 -4.81 2.34 -1.24
C ASN A 110 -6.07 1.57 -1.73
N MET A 111 -6.01 0.25 -1.90
CA MET A 111 -7.17 -0.62 -2.19
C MET A 111 -8.08 -0.80 -0.97
N ARG A 112 -8.92 0.19 -0.64
CA ARG A 112 -9.60 0.28 0.67
C ARG A 112 -11.12 0.17 0.64
N ASP A 113 -11.77 0.46 -0.47
CA ASP A 113 -13.23 0.65 -0.47
C ASP A 113 -13.88 0.21 -1.79
N ILE A 114 -15.19 0.49 -1.89
CA ILE A 114 -16.04 0.14 -3.03
C ILE A 114 -15.71 0.95 -4.29
N ASN A 115 -15.09 2.11 -4.15
CA ASN A 115 -14.64 2.91 -5.28
C ASN A 115 -13.33 2.32 -5.83
N TYR A 116 -12.42 1.94 -4.94
CA TYR A 116 -11.15 1.31 -5.31
C TYR A 116 -10.65 0.32 -4.26
N GLY A 117 -10.59 -0.97 -4.62
CA GLY A 117 -10.02 -2.00 -3.76
C GLY A 117 -10.72 -3.34 -3.82
N PHE A 118 -10.53 -4.15 -2.78
CA PHE A 118 -11.11 -5.50 -2.69
C PHE A 118 -12.63 -5.49 -2.85
N ALA A 119 -13.32 -4.59 -2.15
CA ALA A 119 -14.77 -4.46 -2.26
C ALA A 119 -15.23 -4.09 -3.69
N ALA A 120 -14.47 -3.28 -4.41
CA ALA A 120 -14.75 -2.96 -5.82
C ALA A 120 -14.64 -4.19 -6.73
N ILE A 121 -13.60 -5.01 -6.55
CA ILE A 121 -13.39 -6.27 -7.28
C ILE A 121 -14.52 -7.27 -6.97
N GLU A 122 -14.85 -7.42 -5.69
CA GLU A 122 -15.94 -8.28 -5.22
C GLU A 122 -17.29 -7.87 -5.81
N HIS A 123 -17.60 -6.56 -5.81
CA HIS A 123 -18.82 -6.02 -6.38
C HIS A 123 -18.86 -6.21 -7.89
N ARG A 124 -17.76 -5.96 -8.62
CA ARG A 124 -17.68 -6.18 -10.07
C ARG A 124 -17.96 -7.64 -10.42
N PHE A 125 -17.41 -8.59 -9.67
CA PHE A 125 -17.67 -10.00 -9.91
C PHE A 125 -19.14 -10.38 -9.66
N LYS A 126 -19.77 -9.84 -8.62
CA LYS A 126 -21.21 -10.01 -8.35
C LYS A 126 -22.07 -9.48 -9.50
N VAL A 127 -21.73 -8.30 -10.05
CA VAL A 127 -22.43 -7.73 -11.22
C VAL A 127 -22.37 -8.67 -12.43
N LEU A 128 -21.28 -9.41 -12.59
CA LEU A 128 -21.08 -10.41 -13.65
C LEU A 128 -21.68 -11.79 -13.31
N GLY A 129 -22.46 -11.90 -12.24
CA GLY A 129 -23.13 -13.14 -11.81
C GLY A 129 -22.25 -14.08 -10.98
N GLY A 130 -21.03 -13.67 -10.61
CA GLY A 130 -20.11 -14.46 -9.80
C GLY A 130 -20.36 -14.36 -8.29
N THR A 131 -19.79 -15.31 -7.53
CA THR A 131 -19.77 -15.28 -6.06
C THR A 131 -18.34 -15.10 -5.55
N PRO A 132 -17.97 -13.91 -5.03
CA PRO A 132 -16.58 -13.65 -4.64
C PRO A 132 -16.21 -14.35 -3.34
N PHE A 133 -14.95 -14.76 -3.25
CA PHE A 133 -14.31 -15.08 -1.97
C PHE A 133 -13.88 -13.77 -1.30
N VAL A 134 -14.34 -13.55 -0.06
CA VAL A 134 -14.05 -12.34 0.70
C VAL A 134 -12.84 -12.56 1.59
N ILE A 135 -11.78 -11.80 1.33
CA ILE A 135 -10.61 -11.73 2.20
C ILE A 135 -11.02 -10.97 3.47
N GLN A 136 -10.71 -11.52 4.65
CA GLN A 136 -10.96 -10.86 5.92
C GLN A 136 -10.14 -9.57 6.06
N ASP A 137 -10.70 -8.53 6.66
CA ASP A 137 -10.07 -7.20 6.71
C ASP A 137 -8.77 -7.20 7.52
N GLU A 138 -8.63 -8.09 8.51
CA GLU A 138 -7.42 -8.28 9.31
C GLU A 138 -6.23 -8.80 8.49
N ASN A 139 -6.52 -9.37 7.31
CA ASN A 139 -5.51 -9.84 6.36
C ASN A 139 -5.18 -8.80 5.29
N LYS A 140 -5.77 -7.59 5.31
CA LYS A 140 -5.52 -6.51 4.33
C LYS A 140 -4.65 -5.42 4.96
N PHE A 141 -3.47 -5.20 4.39
CA PHE A 141 -2.49 -4.24 4.90
C PHE A 141 -2.22 -3.14 3.88
N ASP A 142 -2.70 -1.93 4.15
CA ASP A 142 -2.46 -0.76 3.29
C ASP A 142 -1.09 -0.14 3.58
N LEU A 143 -0.13 -0.39 2.68
CA LEU A 143 1.22 0.15 2.79
C LEU A 143 1.21 1.68 2.84
N ALA A 144 0.34 2.35 2.08
CA ALA A 144 0.29 3.81 2.05
C ALA A 144 -0.09 4.39 3.42
N ARG A 145 -0.94 3.70 4.20
CA ARG A 145 -1.28 4.08 5.59
C ARG A 145 -0.14 3.80 6.55
N LEU A 146 0.48 2.63 6.45
CA LEU A 146 1.65 2.28 7.28
C LEU A 146 2.77 3.31 7.11
N LEU A 147 3.06 3.74 5.88
CA LEU A 147 4.08 4.77 5.63
C LEU A 147 3.71 6.14 6.23
N ILE A 148 2.43 6.48 6.30
CA ILE A 148 1.97 7.73 6.95
C ILE A 148 2.12 7.64 8.46
N ASP A 149 1.83 6.48 9.05
CA ASP A 149 2.03 6.28 10.48
C ASP A 149 3.52 6.26 10.84
N ILE A 150 4.38 5.79 9.93
CA ILE A 150 5.83 5.75 10.13
C ILE A 150 6.48 7.13 9.95
N TYR A 151 6.25 7.75 8.79
CA TYR A 151 6.97 8.93 8.33
C TYR A 151 6.14 10.22 8.41
N GLY A 152 4.85 10.15 8.73
CA GLY A 152 3.95 11.30 8.80
C GLY A 152 3.28 11.60 7.46
N VAL A 153 2.23 12.44 7.48
CA VAL A 153 1.35 12.69 6.31
C VAL A 153 2.10 13.27 5.10
N ALA A 154 3.15 14.05 5.36
CA ALA A 154 3.93 14.76 4.36
C ALA A 154 5.22 14.03 3.94
N TYR A 155 5.32 12.71 4.19
CA TYR A 155 6.50 11.91 3.86
C TYR A 155 6.86 11.89 2.37
N THR A 156 5.91 12.19 1.49
CA THR A 156 6.12 12.36 0.06
C THR A 156 5.03 13.27 -0.51
N GLY A 157 5.21 13.75 -1.75
CA GLY A 157 4.23 14.58 -2.47
C GLY A 157 3.04 13.79 -3.00
N HIS A 158 2.14 14.46 -3.71
CA HIS A 158 1.07 13.80 -4.49
C HIS A 158 1.42 13.86 -5.98
N PRO A 159 1.15 12.81 -6.77
CA PRO A 159 0.76 11.44 -6.38
C PRO A 159 1.84 10.71 -5.56
N ARG A 160 1.43 9.97 -4.51
CA ARG A 160 2.36 9.46 -3.51
C ARG A 160 3.26 8.34 -4.01
N LEU A 161 2.77 7.47 -4.88
CA LEU A 161 3.55 6.33 -5.34
C LEU A 161 4.69 6.83 -6.23
N GLU A 162 4.34 7.63 -7.23
CA GLU A 162 5.21 8.23 -8.24
C GLU A 162 6.32 9.09 -7.61
N THR A 163 5.94 10.05 -6.76
CA THR A 163 6.91 10.91 -6.06
C THR A 163 7.85 10.11 -5.15
N LEU A 164 7.38 9.00 -4.58
CA LEU A 164 8.22 8.11 -3.78
C LEU A 164 9.22 7.33 -4.64
N LEU A 165 8.83 6.92 -5.85
CA LEU A 165 9.73 6.25 -6.81
C LEU A 165 10.83 7.17 -7.27
N GLU A 166 10.48 8.39 -7.69
CA GLU A 166 11.43 9.44 -8.06
C GLU A 166 12.44 9.67 -6.94
N LYS A 167 11.95 9.88 -5.72
CA LYS A 167 12.81 10.14 -4.55
C LYS A 167 13.73 8.98 -4.19
N ASN A 168 13.32 7.76 -4.49
CA ASN A 168 14.07 6.56 -4.21
C ASN A 168 14.91 6.07 -5.40
N ASN A 169 14.95 6.84 -6.51
CA ASN A 169 15.60 6.52 -7.78
C ASN A 169 15.17 5.13 -8.30
N ILE A 170 13.89 4.79 -8.12
CA ILE A 170 13.30 3.57 -8.66
C ILE A 170 12.75 3.94 -10.03
N GLN A 171 13.26 3.32 -11.08
CA GLN A 171 12.74 3.50 -12.45
C GLN A 171 11.82 2.33 -12.79
N PRO A 172 10.48 2.53 -12.71
CA PRO A 172 9.55 1.45 -12.93
C PRO A 172 9.28 1.29 -14.43
N ARG A 173 10.06 0.44 -15.11
CA ARG A 173 9.82 0.14 -16.52
C ARG A 173 8.38 -0.36 -16.71
N ASP A 174 7.68 0.16 -17.72
CA ASP A 174 6.29 -0.18 -18.08
C ASP A 174 5.22 0.26 -17.07
N PHE A 175 5.54 1.16 -16.13
CA PHE A 175 4.56 1.74 -15.21
C PHE A 175 3.70 2.82 -15.88
N LEU A 176 2.38 2.69 -15.77
CA LEU A 176 1.42 3.70 -16.18
C LEU A 176 0.86 4.43 -14.96
N THR A 177 0.73 5.76 -15.06
CA THR A 177 -0.02 6.57 -14.09
C THR A 177 -1.52 6.30 -14.23
N GLY A 178 -2.35 6.75 -13.28
CA GLY A 178 -3.81 6.58 -13.39
C GLY A 178 -4.40 7.16 -14.69
N ALA A 179 -3.90 8.32 -15.13
CA ALA A 179 -4.29 8.90 -16.43
C ALA A 179 -3.78 8.06 -17.62
N GLY A 180 -2.55 7.56 -17.54
CA GLY A 180 -2.00 6.67 -18.57
C GLY A 180 -2.71 5.32 -18.67
N GLU A 181 -3.24 4.80 -17.55
CA GLU A 181 -4.07 3.58 -17.55
C GLU A 181 -5.42 3.82 -18.21
N ALA A 182 -6.07 4.95 -17.93
CA ALA A 182 -7.30 5.33 -18.61
C ALA A 182 -7.09 5.44 -20.13
N GLU A 183 -6.04 6.14 -20.56
CA GLU A 183 -5.70 6.28 -21.98
C GLU A 183 -5.36 4.92 -22.64
N ALA A 184 -4.60 4.07 -21.95
CA ALA A 184 -4.26 2.74 -22.44
C ALA A 184 -5.52 1.86 -22.58
N PHE A 185 -6.51 2.02 -21.72
CA PHE A 185 -7.79 1.33 -21.85
C PHE A 185 -8.57 1.77 -23.09
N GLU A 186 -8.74 3.08 -23.29
CA GLU A 186 -9.44 3.63 -24.47
C GLU A 186 -8.77 3.20 -25.78
N LYS A 187 -7.44 3.09 -25.77
CA LYS A 187 -6.64 2.59 -26.90
C LYS A 187 -6.59 1.06 -27.01
N GLN A 188 -7.31 0.33 -26.16
CA GLN A 188 -7.32 -1.14 -26.12
C GLN A 188 -5.93 -1.76 -25.92
N ASN A 189 -5.01 -1.03 -25.28
CA ASN A 189 -3.66 -1.50 -24.96
C ASN A 189 -3.67 -2.36 -23.68
N TYR A 190 -4.35 -3.51 -23.75
CA TYR A 190 -4.47 -4.45 -22.63
C TYR A 190 -3.15 -5.06 -22.19
N VAL A 191 -2.18 -5.20 -23.11
CA VAL A 191 -0.83 -5.68 -22.79
C VAL A 191 -0.08 -4.64 -21.95
N GLY A 192 -0.13 -3.36 -22.32
CA GLY A 192 0.49 -2.29 -21.55
C GLY A 192 -0.14 -2.12 -20.16
N LEU A 193 -1.47 -2.22 -20.06
CA LEU A 193 -2.17 -2.23 -18.78
C LEU A 193 -1.69 -3.37 -17.88
N HIS A 194 -1.58 -4.57 -18.42
CA HIS A 194 -1.09 -5.74 -17.69
C HIS A 194 0.36 -5.58 -17.20
N GLN A 195 1.27 -5.14 -18.08
CA GLN A 195 2.67 -4.88 -17.73
C GLN A 195 2.78 -3.84 -16.61
N SER A 196 1.95 -2.79 -16.67
CA SER A 196 1.82 -1.80 -15.59
C SER A 196 1.35 -2.43 -14.29
N THR A 197 0.33 -3.30 -14.30
CA THR A 197 -0.12 -4.00 -13.08
C THR A 197 1.00 -4.83 -12.44
N LEU A 198 1.74 -5.59 -13.26
CA LEU A 198 2.89 -6.39 -12.82
C LEU A 198 3.97 -5.50 -12.21
N ARG A 199 4.27 -4.35 -12.83
CA ARG A 199 5.24 -3.41 -12.31
C ARG A 199 4.79 -2.80 -10.99
N LYS A 200 3.49 -2.51 -10.81
CA LYS A 200 2.98 -1.92 -9.57
C LYS A 200 3.15 -2.84 -8.36
N VAL A 201 2.89 -4.15 -8.49
CA VAL A 201 3.13 -5.08 -7.36
C VAL A 201 4.62 -5.23 -7.03
N ASP A 202 5.50 -5.18 -8.03
CA ASP A 202 6.96 -5.17 -7.82
C ASP A 202 7.42 -3.90 -7.09
N VAL A 203 6.93 -2.74 -7.53
CA VAL A 203 7.19 -1.45 -6.89
C VAL A 203 6.71 -1.42 -5.44
N ILE A 204 5.48 -1.89 -5.17
CA ILE A 204 4.93 -1.93 -3.81
C ILE A 204 5.79 -2.82 -2.91
N ALA A 205 6.23 -3.98 -3.42
CA ALA A 205 7.15 -4.87 -2.70
C ALA A 205 8.50 -4.17 -2.42
N ASN A 206 9.06 -3.45 -3.39
CA ASN A 206 10.33 -2.72 -3.22
C ASN A 206 10.22 -1.63 -2.14
N ILE A 207 9.15 -0.83 -2.18
CA ILE A 207 8.89 0.22 -1.19
C ILE A 207 8.74 -0.41 0.21
N ALA A 208 7.98 -1.51 0.30
CA ALA A 208 7.79 -2.23 1.56
C ALA A 208 9.13 -2.74 2.11
N GLY A 209 9.99 -3.29 1.25
CA GLY A 209 11.34 -3.76 1.62
C GLY A 209 12.19 -2.62 2.16
N ARG A 210 12.25 -1.48 1.45
CA ARG A 210 12.97 -0.30 1.93
C ARG A 210 12.41 0.27 3.23
N ALA A 211 11.09 0.20 3.42
CA ALA A 211 10.46 0.61 4.68
C ALA A 211 10.83 -0.34 5.82
N HIS A 212 10.86 -1.65 5.56
CA HIS A 212 11.34 -2.66 6.50
C HIS A 212 12.82 -2.45 6.86
N ASP A 213 13.69 -2.22 5.88
CA ASP A 213 15.12 -1.99 6.07
C ASP A 213 15.45 -0.61 6.65
N ARG A 214 14.43 0.24 6.88
CA ARG A 214 14.57 1.64 7.32
C ARG A 214 15.41 2.50 6.36
N SER A 215 15.46 2.12 5.08
CA SER A 215 16.26 2.75 4.03
C SER A 215 15.43 3.57 3.05
N LEU A 216 14.09 3.60 3.21
CA LEU A 216 13.19 4.37 2.36
C LEU A 216 13.46 5.88 2.50
N LYS A 217 13.75 6.54 1.39
CA LYS A 217 13.96 7.99 1.35
C LYS A 217 12.61 8.71 1.35
N THR A 218 12.40 9.59 2.32
CA THR A 218 11.18 10.39 2.50
C THR A 218 11.48 11.88 2.69
N ASN A 219 10.48 12.75 2.51
CA ASN A 219 10.58 14.20 2.81
C ASN A 219 10.72 14.48 4.30
N THR A 220 10.33 13.53 5.15
CA THR A 220 10.42 13.65 6.60
C THR A 220 11.87 13.63 7.07
N SER A 221 12.29 14.71 7.73
CA SER A 221 13.58 14.75 8.43
C SER A 221 13.58 13.86 9.67
N ARG A 222 14.77 13.47 10.16
CA ARG A 222 14.90 12.73 11.43
C ARG A 222 14.29 13.48 12.62
N TRP A 223 14.40 14.81 12.62
CA TRP A 223 13.81 15.65 13.66
C TRP A 223 12.28 15.66 13.58
N GLU A 224 11.68 15.69 12.40
CA GLU A 224 10.21 15.60 12.27
C GLU A 224 9.69 14.21 12.64
N MET A 225 10.44 13.16 12.29
CA MET A 225 10.09 11.77 12.60
C MET A 225 10.13 11.46 14.10
N HIS A 226 11.01 12.13 14.87
CA HIS A 226 11.21 11.88 16.30
C HIS A 226 10.87 13.06 17.22
N GLY A 227 10.61 14.25 16.68
CA GLY A 227 10.37 15.47 17.44
C GLY A 227 9.12 15.39 18.31
N GLY A 228 8.13 14.59 17.90
CA GLY A 228 6.98 14.23 18.74
C GLY A 228 7.41 13.54 20.03
N ARG A 229 8.37 12.60 19.99
CA ARG A 229 8.90 11.93 21.20
C ARG A 229 9.59 12.89 22.15
N ILE A 230 10.37 13.83 21.60
CA ILE A 230 11.06 14.85 22.39
C ILE A 230 10.03 15.77 23.07
N ARG A 231 9.02 16.25 22.33
CA ARG A 231 7.93 17.06 22.89
C ARG A 231 7.11 16.30 23.93
N THR A 232 6.78 15.03 23.68
CA THR A 232 6.07 14.19 24.65
C THR A 232 6.91 13.97 25.91
N ALA A 233 8.22 13.75 25.77
CA ALA A 233 9.12 13.63 26.92
C ALA A 233 9.18 14.94 27.72
N ILE A 234 9.30 16.09 27.05
CA ILE A 234 9.29 17.41 27.70
C ILE A 234 7.95 17.68 28.40
N ASN A 235 6.82 17.43 27.74
CA ASN A 235 5.51 17.62 28.35
C ASN A 235 5.30 16.68 29.54
N TRP A 236 5.70 15.41 29.43
CA TRP A 236 5.65 14.47 30.56
C TRP A 236 6.53 14.93 31.72
N MET A 237 7.76 15.40 31.46
CA MET A 237 8.63 15.99 32.49
C MET A 237 7.98 17.22 33.14
N ALA A 238 7.33 18.06 32.35
CA ALA A 238 6.64 19.27 32.80
C ALA A 238 5.32 19.00 33.54
N GLU A 239 4.67 17.86 33.32
CA GLU A 239 3.38 17.51 33.96
C GLU A 239 3.54 16.54 35.14
N ASN A 240 4.63 15.77 35.20
CA ASN A 240 4.82 14.76 36.23
C ASN A 240 5.42 15.36 37.52
N ARG A 241 4.57 15.49 38.56
CA ARG A 241 4.96 15.98 39.89
C ARG A 241 6.12 15.20 40.54
N THR A 242 6.18 13.89 40.35
CA THR A 242 7.25 13.07 40.94
C THR A 242 8.61 13.39 40.31
N PHE A 243 8.62 13.58 38.99
CA PHE A 243 9.80 14.00 38.25
C PHE A 243 10.24 15.40 38.70
N GLN A 244 9.31 16.36 38.76
CA GLN A 244 9.61 17.73 39.21
C GLN A 244 10.21 17.79 40.61
N LEU A 245 9.66 17.02 41.56
CA LEU A 245 10.19 16.94 42.93
C LEU A 245 11.61 16.39 42.95
N SER A 246 11.87 15.30 42.22
CA SER A 246 13.21 14.71 42.13
C SER A 246 14.24 15.66 41.49
N ALA A 247 13.84 16.38 40.43
CA ALA A 247 14.69 17.35 39.75
C ALA A 247 15.00 18.57 40.63
N GLY A 248 14.04 19.04 41.42
CA GLY A 248 14.24 20.10 42.39
C GLY A 248 15.24 19.73 43.48
N VAL A 249 15.12 18.54 44.06
CA VAL A 249 16.07 18.03 45.08
C VAL A 249 17.48 17.91 44.51
N ALA A 250 17.62 17.33 43.32
CA ALA A 250 18.92 17.21 42.64
C ALA A 250 19.57 18.58 42.39
N SER A 251 18.77 19.60 42.02
CA SER A 251 19.26 20.96 41.80
C SER A 251 19.78 21.61 43.08
N ILE A 252 19.09 21.41 44.22
CA ILE A 252 19.52 21.91 45.54
C ILE A 252 20.84 21.24 45.97
N ILE A 253 20.95 19.93 45.80
CA ILE A 253 22.18 19.18 46.10
C ILE A 253 23.34 19.71 45.24
N GLY A 254 23.09 19.93 43.95
CA GLY A 254 24.10 20.48 43.03
C GLY A 254 24.61 21.85 43.46
N VAL A 255 23.71 22.76 43.86
CA VAL A 255 24.09 24.07 44.38
C VAL A 255 24.87 23.94 45.69
N GLY A 256 24.45 23.07 46.61
CA GLY A 256 25.15 22.83 47.87
C GLY A 256 26.58 22.31 47.68
N LEU A 257 26.78 21.38 46.74
CA LEU A 257 28.10 20.88 46.37
C LEU A 257 28.96 21.97 45.70
N ALA A 258 28.38 22.79 44.82
CA ALA A 258 29.11 23.87 44.17
C ALA A 258 29.59 24.93 45.19
N ILE A 259 28.78 25.24 46.20
CA ILE A 259 29.15 26.15 47.30
C ILE A 259 30.22 25.52 48.20
N TYR A 260 30.19 24.21 48.44
CA TYR A 260 31.17 23.51 49.27
C TYR A 260 32.57 23.41 48.62
N VAL A 261 32.64 23.46 47.29
CA VAL A 261 33.90 23.36 46.51
C VAL A 261 34.54 24.74 46.26
N LEU A 262 33.82 25.84 46.54
CA LEU A 262 34.31 27.23 46.52
C LEU A 262 34.93 27.62 47.87
#